data_AF-A0A0G4MJQ0-F1
#
_entry.id   AF-A0A0G4MJQ0-F1
#
_cell.length_a   1.000
_cell.length_b   1.000
_cell.length_c   1.000
_cell.angle_alpha   90.00
_cell.angle_beta   90.00
_cell.angle_gamma   90.00
#
_symmetry.space_group_name_H-M   'P 1'
#
loop_
_entity.id
_entity.type
_entity.pdbx_description
1 polymer ?
#
loop_
_entity_poly.entity_id
_entity_poly.type
_entity_poly.pdbx_seq_one_letter_code
_entity_poly.pdbx_strand_id
1 'polypeptide(L)'
;MAAAAGGKRLILVINKIDLIPAKTLKAWLTHLRRFFPTMPLRASNPAPNAHTFNHKELTGQKTASDLLRALKSYAAAKNLKRAVSVGVIGYPNVGKSSVINALLGR
;
A
#
# COMPACT_ATOMS: atom_id res chain seq x y z
N MET A 1 -16.43 -2.45 1.01
CA MET A 1 -15.32 -1.86 1.78
C MET A 1 -15.83 -1.49 3.16
N ALA A 2 -15.15 -1.85 4.25
CA ALA A 2 -15.55 -1.46 5.61
C ALA A 2 -15.19 0.01 5.87
N ALA A 3 -16.01 0.74 6.63
CA ALA A 3 -15.67 2.09 7.13
C ALA A 3 -15.29 1.97 8.60
N ALA A 4 -14.29 2.73 9.05
CA ALA A 4 -14.05 2.86 10.48
C ALA A 4 -15.22 3.58 11.15
N ALA A 5 -15.36 3.47 12.47
CA ALA A 5 -16.48 3.98 13.27
C ALA A 5 -16.76 5.51 13.14
N GLY A 6 -15.93 6.26 12.39
CA GLY A 6 -16.13 7.68 12.09
C GLY A 6 -16.37 8.01 10.61
N GLY A 7 -16.82 7.05 9.79
CA GLY A 7 -17.17 7.26 8.37
C GLY A 7 -15.98 7.41 7.41
N LYS A 8 -14.76 7.55 7.94
CA LYS A 8 -13.52 7.54 7.14
C LYS A 8 -13.19 6.12 6.67
N ARG A 9 -12.85 5.99 5.39
CA ARG A 9 -12.41 4.72 4.81
C ARG A 9 -10.96 4.46 5.15
N LEU A 10 -10.64 3.21 5.47
CA LEU A 10 -9.28 2.76 5.73
C LEU A 10 -8.86 1.76 4.66
N ILE A 11 -7.61 1.90 4.21
CA ILE A 11 -6.91 0.92 3.37
C ILE A 11 -5.64 0.56 4.13
N LEU A 12 -5.42 -0.73 4.34
CA LEU A 12 -4.18 -1.23 4.91
C LEU A 12 -3.14 -1.39 3.80
N VAL A 13 -1.91 -0.99 4.09
CA VAL A 13 -0.78 -1.13 3.18
C VAL A 13 0.30 -1.94 3.88
N ILE A 14 0.67 -3.08 3.29
CA ILE A 14 1.81 -3.87 3.74
C ILE A 14 3.02 -3.39 2.96
N ASN A 15 3.89 -2.59 3.58
CA ASN A 15 5.12 -2.11 2.96
C ASN A 15 6.30 -3.08 3.20
N LYS A 16 7.37 -2.94 2.41
CA LYS A 16 8.59 -3.77 2.46
C LYS A 16 8.34 -5.25 2.17
N ILE A 17 7.42 -5.52 1.23
CA ILE A 17 7.04 -6.89 0.85
C ILE A 17 8.22 -7.73 0.34
N ASP A 18 9.27 -7.07 -0.14
CA ASP A 18 10.50 -7.70 -0.62
C ASP A 18 11.35 -8.32 0.50
N LEU A 19 11.05 -8.05 1.77
CA LEU A 19 11.74 -8.68 2.91
C LEU A 19 11.16 -10.03 3.34
N ILE A 20 10.04 -10.46 2.74
CA ILE A 20 9.39 -11.72 3.11
C ILE A 20 9.10 -12.64 1.90
N PRO A 21 9.10 -13.98 2.08
CA PRO A 21 8.71 -14.90 1.03
C PRO A 21 7.27 -14.72 0.56
N ALA A 22 6.99 -15.09 -0.70
CA ALA A 22 5.65 -14.99 -1.31
C ALA A 22 4.56 -15.73 -0.51
N LYS A 23 4.89 -16.89 0.08
CA LYS A 23 3.95 -17.67 0.92
C LYS A 23 3.51 -16.87 2.14
N THR A 24 4.47 -16.24 2.83
CA THR A 24 4.22 -15.41 4.03
C THR A 24 3.42 -14.16 3.67
N LEU A 25 3.78 -13.49 2.58
CA LEU A 25 3.03 -12.33 2.07
C LEU A 25 1.56 -12.69 1.79
N LYS A 26 1.32 -13.81 1.09
CA LYS A 26 -0.02 -14.30 0.79
C LYS A 26 -0.83 -14.57 2.06
N ALA A 27 -0.23 -15.22 3.06
CA ALA A 27 -0.87 -15.49 4.34
C ALA A 27 -1.31 -14.20 5.05
N TRP A 28 -0.42 -13.20 5.12
CA TRP A 28 -0.74 -11.89 5.71
C TRP A 28 -1.85 -11.16 4.95
N LEU A 29 -1.80 -11.15 3.62
CA LEU A 29 -2.84 -10.55 2.80
C LEU A 29 -4.20 -11.22 3.04
N THR A 30 -4.25 -12.56 3.09
CA THR A 30 -5.48 -13.31 3.36
C THR A 30 -6.03 -13.01 4.75
N HIS A 31 -5.16 -12.86 5.76
CA HIS A 31 -5.58 -12.54 7.11
C HIS A 31 -6.12 -11.09 7.22
N LEU A 32 -5.36 -10.10 6.76
CA LEU A 32 -5.70 -8.68 6.92
C LEU A 32 -6.89 -8.24 6.07
N ARG A 33 -7.10 -8.86 4.90
CA ARG A 33 -8.26 -8.59 4.03
C ARG A 33 -9.61 -8.94 4.67
N ARG A 34 -9.63 -9.71 5.75
CA ARG A 34 -10.84 -9.99 6.54
C ARG A 34 -11.34 -8.75 7.29
N PHE A 35 -10.44 -7.83 7.64
CA PHE A 35 -10.75 -6.63 8.41
C PHE A 35 -10.90 -5.41 7.51
N PHE A 36 -9.92 -5.16 6.65
CA PHE A 36 -9.88 -3.99 5.79
C PHE A 36 -9.26 -4.30 4.42
N PRO A 37 -9.61 -3.54 3.38
CA PRO A 37 -8.96 -3.65 2.08
C PRO A 37 -7.46 -3.48 2.25
N THR A 38 -6.69 -4.49 1.84
CA THR A 38 -5.24 -4.55 2.09
C THR A 38 -4.47 -4.71 0.79
N MET A 39 -3.48 -3.86 0.59
CA MET A 39 -2.62 -3.83 -0.59
C MET A 39 -1.15 -4.05 -0.24
N PRO A 40 -0.43 -4.93 -0.98
CA PRO A 40 1.02 -5.03 -0.86
C PRO A 40 1.69 -3.83 -1.55
N LEU A 41 2.80 -3.35 -0.98
CA LEU A 41 3.57 -2.24 -1.51
C LEU A 41 5.08 -2.47 -1.34
N ARG A 42 5.84 -2.15 -2.38
CA ARG A 42 7.29 -1.98 -2.30
C ARG A 42 7.63 -0.52 -2.56
N ALA A 43 7.71 0.27 -1.49
CA ALA A 43 7.83 1.72 -1.61
C ALA A 43 9.26 2.23 -1.89
N SER A 44 10.29 1.38 -1.73
CA SER A 44 11.68 1.77 -1.93
C SER A 44 12.48 0.64 -2.54
N ASN A 45 13.55 1.00 -3.24
CA ASN A 45 14.55 0.04 -3.66
C ASN A 45 15.32 -0.50 -2.43
N PRO A 46 15.78 -1.75 -2.49
CA PRO A 46 16.56 -2.34 -1.43
C PRO A 46 17.96 -1.73 -1.41
N ALA A 47 18.62 -1.78 -0.26
CA ALA A 47 20.03 -1.44 -0.17
C ALA A 47 20.87 -2.41 -1.02
N PRO A 48 22.05 -2.00 -1.54
CA PRO A 48 22.87 -2.82 -2.44
C PRO A 48 23.17 -4.24 -1.93
N ASN A 49 23.29 -4.42 -0.61
CA ASN A 49 23.62 -5.69 0.03
C ASN A 49 22.43 -6.34 0.75
N ALA A 50 21.20 -5.87 0.51
CA ALA A 50 20.03 -6.41 1.19
C ALA A 50 19.54 -7.70 0.53
N HIS A 51 19.37 -8.75 1.33
CA HIS A 51 18.67 -9.96 0.90
C HIS A 51 17.19 -9.66 0.69
N THR A 52 16.71 -9.87 -0.54
CA THR A 52 15.31 -9.64 -0.89
C THR A 52 14.70 -10.83 -1.62
N PHE A 53 13.38 -10.96 -1.50
CA PHE A 53 12.56 -11.91 -2.23
C PHE A 53 11.98 -11.24 -3.47
N ASN A 54 12.20 -11.88 -4.62
CA ASN A 54 11.67 -11.38 -5.89
C ASN A 54 10.22 -11.79 -6.08
N HIS A 55 9.32 -10.82 -5.95
CA HIS A 55 7.92 -10.96 -6.32
C HIS A 55 7.73 -10.50 -7.77
N LYS A 56 7.77 -11.44 -8.73
CA LYS A 56 7.74 -11.15 -10.19
C LYS A 56 6.65 -10.15 -10.60
N GLU A 57 5.50 -10.20 -9.95
CA GLU A 57 4.33 -9.38 -10.29
C GLU A 57 4.15 -8.13 -9.41
N LEU A 58 4.94 -7.96 -8.34
CA LEU A 58 4.77 -6.89 -7.34
C LEU A 58 5.99 -5.98 -7.32
N THR A 59 6.28 -5.35 -8.46
CA THR A 59 7.33 -4.32 -8.55
C THR A 59 6.93 -3.05 -7.81
N GLY A 60 7.91 -2.20 -7.46
CA GLY A 60 7.64 -0.95 -6.76
C GLY A 60 6.71 -0.02 -7.54
N GLN A 61 6.96 0.16 -8.85
CA GLN A 61 6.11 0.97 -9.74
C GLN A 61 4.70 0.40 -9.88
N LYS A 62 4.56 -0.91 -10.06
CA LYS A 62 3.24 -1.55 -10.20
C LYS A 62 2.43 -1.45 -8.91
N THR A 63 3.03 -1.73 -7.76
CA THR A 63 2.32 -1.65 -6.48
C THR A 63 1.92 -0.20 -6.11
N ALA A 64 2.77 0.79 -6.42
CA ALA A 64 2.44 2.20 -6.23
C ALA A 64 1.30 2.66 -7.15
N SER A 65 1.36 2.31 -8.44
CA SER A 65 0.27 2.63 -9.40
C SER A 65 -1.05 1.94 -9.07
N ASP A 66 -1.00 0.71 -8.56
CA ASP A 66 -2.19 -0.01 -8.07
C ASP A 66 -2.83 0.72 -6.88
N LEU A 67 -2.02 1.18 -5.93
CA LEU A 67 -2.51 1.98 -4.80
C LEU A 67 -3.11 3.30 -5.27
N LEU A 68 -2.45 4.01 -6.19
CA LEU A 68 -2.98 5.24 -6.78
C LEU A 68 -4.31 5.01 -7.51
N ARG A 69 -4.43 3.91 -8.25
CA ARG A 69 -5.67 3.51 -8.93
C ARG A 69 -6.79 3.24 -7.94
N ALA A 70 -6.50 2.57 -6.83
CA ALA A 70 -7.48 2.34 -5.77
C ALA A 70 -7.97 3.67 -5.15
N LEU A 71 -7.06 4.62 -4.91
CA LEU A 71 -7.41 5.96 -4.41
C LEU A 71 -8.25 6.77 -5.42
N LYS A 72 -7.92 6.71 -6.72
CA LYS A 72 -8.70 7.37 -7.78
C LYS A 72 -10.10 6.74 -7.94
N SER A 73 -10.20 5.42 -7.90
CA SER A 73 -11.48 4.71 -7.94
C SER A 73 -12.36 5.11 -6.75
N TYR A 74 -11.77 5.27 -5.57
CA TYR A 74 -12.47 5.78 -4.40
C TYR A 74 -12.95 7.23 -4.59
N ALA A 75 -12.11 8.10 -5.13
CA ALA A 75 -12.47 9.50 -5.43
C ALA A 75 -13.70 9.56 -6.35
N ALA A 76 -13.68 8.76 -7.42
CA ALA A 76 -14.76 8.67 -8.40
C ALA A 76 -16.06 8.13 -7.76
N ALA A 77 -15.97 7.07 -6.95
CA ALA A 77 -17.13 6.48 -6.26
C ALA A 77 -17.81 7.44 -5.26
N LYS A 78 -17.07 8.44 -4.75
CA LYS A 78 -17.60 9.50 -3.86
C LYS A 78 -17.94 10.79 -4.59
N ASN A 79 -17.86 10.81 -5.92
CA ASN A 79 -18.09 11.99 -6.76
C ASN A 79 -17.27 13.22 -6.30
N LEU A 80 -16.05 12.98 -5.81
CA LEU A 80 -15.15 14.02 -5.34
C LEU A 80 -14.49 14.69 -6.55
N LYS A 81 -15.03 15.86 -6.93
CA LYS A 81 -14.70 16.53 -8.21
C LYS A 81 -13.33 17.21 -8.29
N ARG A 82 -12.60 17.39 -7.18
CA ARG A 82 -11.41 18.27 -7.16
C ARG A 82 -10.15 17.65 -6.54
N ALA A 83 -10.25 17.08 -5.34
CA ALA A 83 -9.11 16.46 -4.66
C ALA A 83 -9.56 15.46 -3.61
N VAL A 84 -8.70 14.49 -3.27
CA VAL A 84 -8.88 13.61 -2.12
C VAL A 84 -7.75 13.85 -1.14
N SER A 85 -8.12 14.18 0.10
CA SER A 85 -7.16 14.23 1.21
C SER A 85 -6.99 12.83 1.80
N VAL A 86 -5.75 12.34 1.81
CA VAL A 86 -5.39 11.02 2.33
C VAL A 86 -4.43 11.18 3.49
N GLY A 87 -4.80 10.67 4.66
CA GLY A 87 -3.90 10.57 5.81
C GLY A 87 -3.13 9.25 5.78
N VAL A 88 -1.80 9.31 5.96
CA VAL A 88 -0.93 8.12 6.09
C VAL A 88 -0.54 7.96 7.55
N ILE A 89 -0.96 6.85 8.16
CA ILE A 89 -0.75 6.57 9.60
C ILE A 89 0.05 5.26 9.73
N GLY A 90 1.00 5.23 10.66
CA GLY A 90 1.77 4.03 10.98
C GLY A 90 2.95 4.31 11.90
N TYR A 91 3.51 3.23 12.46
CA TYR A 91 4.65 3.27 13.37
C TYR A 91 5.88 3.99 12.79
N PRO A 92 6.84 4.44 13.62
CA PRO A 92 8.13 4.92 13.15
C PRO A 92 8.82 3.92 12.20
N ASN A 93 9.57 4.42 11.21
CA ASN A 93 10.41 3.62 10.30
C ASN A 93 9.71 2.55 9.41
N VAL A 94 8.38 2.51 9.38
CA VAL A 94 7.61 1.64 8.46
C VAL A 94 7.66 2.08 6.99
N GLY A 95 8.27 3.24 6.72
CA GLY A 95 8.43 3.78 5.37
C GLY A 95 7.28 4.68 4.90
N LYS A 96 6.59 5.38 5.81
CA LYS A 96 5.49 6.31 5.46
C LYS A 96 5.88 7.31 4.38
N SER A 97 7.02 7.99 4.55
CA SER A 97 7.52 8.95 3.56
C SER A 97 7.90 8.27 2.25
N SER A 98 8.46 7.06 2.32
CA SER A 98 8.76 6.26 1.12
C SER A 98 7.50 5.93 0.32
N VAL A 99 6.38 5.61 0.99
CA VAL A 99 5.09 5.40 0.31
C VAL A 99 4.66 6.64 -0.47
N ILE A 100 4.80 7.82 0.14
CA ILE A 100 4.46 9.09 -0.50
C ILE A 100 5.34 9.33 -1.73
N ASN A 101 6.66 9.13 -1.59
CA ASN A 101 7.60 9.30 -2.70
C ASN A 101 7.33 8.33 -3.86
N ALA A 102 7.05 7.05 -3.54
CA ALA A 102 6.67 6.05 -4.53
C ALA A 102 5.41 6.43 -5.32
N LEU A 103 4.42 7.05 -4.67
CA LEU A 103 3.21 7.55 -5.32
C LEU A 103 3.48 8.78 -6.20
N LEU A 104 4.46 9.59 -5.85
CA LEU A 104 4.90 10.77 -6.62
C LEU A 104 5.90 10.43 -7.72
N GLY A 105 6.35 9.17 -7.82
CA GLY A 105 7.38 8.75 -8.78
C GLY A 105 8.77 9.31 -8.47
N ARG A 106 9.04 9.60 -7.20
CA ARG A 106 10.33 10.11 -6.68
C ARG A 106 11.08 9.05 -5.88
#